data_AF-A0A1J3FQY5-F1
#
_entry.id   AF-A0A1J3FQY5-F1
#
_cell.length_a   1.000
_cell.length_b   1.000
_cell.length_c   1.000
_cell.angle_alpha   90.00
_cell.angle_beta   90.00
_cell.angle_gamma   90.00
#
_symmetry.space_group_name_H-M   'P 1'
#
loop_
_entity.id
_entity.type
_entity.pdbx_description
1 polymer ?
#
loop_
_entity_poly.entity_id
_entity_poly.type
_entity_poly.pdbx_seq_one_letter_code
_entity_poly.pdbx_strand_id
1 'polypeptide(L)'
;MEKKREICEYRDKLDKTLSSPELTDHETLKSLLRNQLCSSQECNEKILEKRTEDVSKLLSKLRSVSMTDHQVSKLTNDASSYGDWKLKHDHEDCRVMYREGLEGSPFHTLLVEGYM
;
A
#
# COMPACT_ATOMS: atom_id res chain seq x y z
N MET A 1 -8.84 0.56 24.71
CA MET A 1 -7.44 1.03 24.43
C MET A 1 -6.52 -0.08 23.93
N GLU A 2 -6.69 -1.32 24.38
CA GLU A 2 -5.86 -2.47 23.95
C GLU A 2 -5.96 -2.70 22.44
N LYS A 3 -7.18 -2.83 21.89
CA LYS A 3 -7.42 -2.98 20.45
C LYS A 3 -6.74 -1.89 19.59
N LYS A 4 -6.85 -0.62 19.99
CA LYS A 4 -6.17 0.50 19.31
C LYS A 4 -4.65 0.30 19.25
N ARG A 5 -4.03 -0.11 20.36
CA ARG A 5 -2.59 -0.40 20.41
C ARG A 5 -2.24 -1.52 19.45
N GLU A 6 -3.00 -2.60 19.47
CA GLU A 6 -2.70 -3.73 18.62
C GLU A 6 -2.89 -3.39 17.12
N ILE A 7 -3.88 -2.55 16.74
CA ILE A 7 -4.01 -2.01 15.36
C ILE A 7 -2.72 -1.32 14.91
N CYS A 8 -2.12 -0.49 15.77
CA CYS A 8 -0.84 0.14 15.50
C CYS A 8 0.27 -0.90 15.34
N GLU A 9 0.34 -1.91 16.20
CA GLU A 9 1.36 -2.97 16.10
C GLU A 9 1.22 -3.80 14.81
N TYR A 10 -0.02 -4.10 14.37
CA TYR A 10 -0.25 -4.75 13.07
C TYR A 10 0.12 -3.84 11.90
N ARG A 11 -0.14 -2.53 12.01
CA ARG A 11 0.30 -1.56 11.01
C ARG A 11 1.81 -1.53 10.91
N ASP A 12 2.54 -1.44 12.02
CA ASP A 12 4.00 -1.39 12.00
C ASP A 12 4.61 -2.65 11.37
N LYS A 13 4.04 -3.83 11.66
CA LYS A 13 4.43 -5.09 11.01
C LYS A 13 4.17 -5.07 9.50
N LEU A 14 3.03 -4.54 9.08
CA LEU A 14 2.71 -4.37 7.66
C LEU A 14 3.70 -3.42 6.99
N ASP A 15 3.94 -2.25 7.58
CA ASP A 15 4.84 -1.23 7.04
C ASP A 15 6.25 -1.78 6.90
N LYS A 16 6.76 -2.49 7.91
CA LYS A 16 8.05 -3.20 7.83
C LYS A 16 8.10 -4.19 6.67
N THR A 17 7.01 -4.93 6.44
CA THR A 17 6.92 -5.89 5.33
C THR A 17 6.88 -5.17 3.98
N LEU A 18 6.11 -4.09 3.87
CA LEU A 18 5.98 -3.29 2.65
C LEU A 18 7.28 -2.54 2.29
N SER A 19 8.15 -2.29 3.27
CA SER A 19 9.49 -1.72 3.07
C SER A 19 10.56 -2.76 2.70
N SER A 20 10.22 -4.05 2.64
CA SER A 20 11.16 -5.08 2.20
C SER A 20 11.58 -4.85 0.73
N PRO A 21 12.83 -5.16 0.36
CA PRO A 21 13.30 -4.99 -1.00
C PRO A 21 12.47 -5.80 -1.99
N GLU A 22 12.02 -7.00 -1.61
CA GLU A 22 11.19 -7.89 -2.42
C GLU A 22 9.84 -7.29 -2.84
N LEU A 23 9.33 -6.31 -2.06
CA LEU A 23 8.07 -5.61 -2.31
C LEU A 23 8.26 -4.14 -2.72
N THR A 24 9.51 -3.68 -2.84
CA THR A 24 9.84 -2.29 -3.19
C THR A 24 10.49 -2.19 -4.56
N ASP A 25 11.39 -3.12 -4.89
CA ASP A 25 12.10 -3.15 -6.16
C ASP A 25 11.30 -3.93 -7.22
N HIS A 26 11.19 -3.37 -8.42
CA HIS A 26 10.36 -3.91 -9.51
C HIS A 26 10.88 -5.27 -10.00
N GLU A 27 12.20 -5.43 -10.11
CA GLU A 27 12.81 -6.66 -10.63
C GLU A 27 12.69 -7.82 -9.64
N THR A 28 12.91 -7.54 -8.34
CA THR A 28 12.70 -8.54 -7.28
C THR A 28 11.24 -8.93 -7.15
N LEU A 29 10.30 -7.96 -7.24
CA LEU A 29 8.87 -8.24 -7.25
C LEU A 29 8.45 -9.08 -8.46
N LYS A 30 8.98 -8.76 -9.65
CA LYS A 30 8.76 -9.53 -10.88
C LYS A 30 9.28 -10.96 -10.74
N SER A 31 10.45 -11.14 -10.14
CA SER A 31 11.02 -12.45 -9.83
C SER A 31 10.16 -13.25 -8.85
N LEU A 32 9.67 -12.60 -7.78
CA LEU A 32 8.75 -13.21 -6.83
C LEU A 32 7.46 -13.67 -7.51
N LEU A 33 6.85 -12.81 -8.34
CA LEU A 33 5.65 -13.14 -9.09
C LEU A 33 5.89 -14.24 -10.12
N ARG A 34 7.06 -14.27 -10.76
CA ARG A 34 7.45 -15.36 -11.66
C ARG A 34 7.47 -16.69 -10.91
N ASN A 35 8.08 -16.74 -9.73
CA ASN A 35 8.14 -17.96 -8.92
C ASN A 35 6.75 -18.43 -8.44
N GLN A 36 5.84 -17.49 -8.15
CA GLN A 36 4.49 -17.80 -7.67
C GLN A 36 3.50 -18.17 -8.79
N LEU A 37 3.60 -17.50 -9.94
CA LEU A 37 2.64 -17.66 -11.04
C LEU A 37 3.07 -18.71 -12.06
N CYS A 38 4.37 -19.01 -12.15
CA CYS A 38 4.92 -19.85 -13.21
C CYS A 38 5.45 -21.16 -12.60
N SER A 39 4.52 -22.05 -12.25
CA SER A 39 4.80 -23.34 -11.61
C SER A 39 5.22 -24.45 -12.58
N SER A 40 4.96 -24.33 -13.88
CA SER A 40 5.46 -25.25 -14.90
C SER A 40 5.25 -24.68 -16.31
N GLN A 41 6.36 -24.55 -17.05
CA GLN A 41 6.47 -24.35 -18.50
C GLN A 41 5.69 -23.17 -19.13
N GLU A 42 6.46 -22.19 -19.63
CA GLU A 42 6.03 -20.95 -20.30
C GLU A 42 5.25 -19.95 -19.44
N CYS A 43 6.02 -19.20 -18.66
CA CYS A 43 5.56 -17.96 -18.05
C CYS A 43 5.23 -16.94 -19.15
N ASN A 44 3.96 -16.57 -19.31
CA ASN A 44 3.59 -15.52 -20.26
C ASN A 44 4.13 -14.18 -19.76
N GLU A 45 5.21 -13.71 -20.37
CA GLU A 45 5.94 -12.51 -19.95
C GLU A 45 5.05 -11.25 -19.97
N LYS A 46 4.07 -11.15 -20.89
CA LYS A 46 3.13 -10.01 -20.93
C LYS A 46 2.19 -10.02 -19.72
N ILE A 47 1.72 -11.19 -19.31
CA ILE A 47 0.87 -11.33 -18.12
C ILE A 47 1.71 -11.01 -16.88
N LEU A 48 2.94 -11.53 -16.81
CA LEU A 48 3.83 -11.28 -15.68
C LEU A 48 4.12 -9.78 -15.52
N GLU A 49 4.44 -9.07 -16.59
CA GLU A 49 4.70 -7.63 -16.53
C GLU A 49 3.47 -6.86 -16.02
N LYS A 50 2.30 -7.10 -16.62
CA LYS A 50 1.05 -6.46 -16.21
C LYS A 50 0.73 -6.74 -14.73
N ARG A 51 0.92 -7.98 -14.27
CA ARG A 51 0.73 -8.33 -12.86
C ARG A 51 1.73 -7.64 -11.95
N THR A 52 2.98 -7.49 -12.39
CA THR A 52 4.00 -6.77 -11.64
C THR A 52 3.63 -5.29 -11.49
N GLU A 53 3.16 -4.65 -12.56
CA GLU A 53 2.66 -3.26 -12.51
C GLU A 53 1.45 -3.11 -11.57
N ASP A 54 0.46 -4.00 -11.70
CA ASP A 54 -0.76 -3.97 -10.88
C ASP A 54 -0.42 -4.15 -9.38
N VAL A 55 0.44 -5.11 -9.05
CA VAL A 55 0.88 -5.38 -7.68
C VAL A 55 1.74 -4.23 -7.15
N SER A 56 2.67 -3.70 -7.95
CA SER A 56 3.48 -2.54 -7.58
C SER A 56 2.61 -1.32 -7.25
N LYS A 57 1.57 -1.07 -8.07
CA LYS A 57 0.58 -0.01 -7.84
C LYS A 57 -0.27 -0.24 -6.59
N LEU A 58 -0.58 -1.49 -6.26
CA LEU A 58 -1.28 -1.83 -5.02
C LEU A 58 -0.38 -1.59 -3.80
N LEU A 59 0.86 -2.07 -3.84
CA LEU A 59 1.85 -1.91 -2.77
C LEU A 59 2.17 -0.44 -2.51
N SER A 60 2.30 0.37 -3.57
CA SER A 60 2.51 1.82 -3.42
C SER A 60 1.33 2.52 -2.76
N LYS A 61 0.09 2.12 -3.08
CA LYS A 61 -1.11 2.60 -2.38
C LYS A 61 -1.10 2.24 -0.91
N LEU A 62 -0.76 1.00 -0.56
CA LEU A 62 -0.69 0.58 0.85
C LEU A 62 0.39 1.36 1.61
N ARG A 63 1.58 1.54 1.01
CA ARG A 63 2.67 2.34 1.58
C ARG A 63 2.27 3.80 1.80
N SER A 64 1.48 4.40 0.90
CA SER A 64 1.05 5.80 1.03
C SER A 64 0.24 6.08 2.30
N VAL A 65 -0.32 5.04 2.93
CA VAL A 65 -1.20 5.14 4.10
C VAL A 65 -0.41 5.08 5.40
N SER A 66 0.86 4.70 5.34
CA SER A 66 1.71 4.66 6.54
C SER A 66 1.76 6.05 7.17
N MET A 67 1.38 6.11 8.44
CA MET A 67 1.40 7.33 9.25
C MET A 67 2.73 7.50 9.96
N THR A 68 3.76 6.77 9.54
CA THR A 68 5.11 6.95 10.07
C THR A 68 5.60 8.31 9.56
N ASP A 69 5.37 9.34 10.38
CA ASP A 69 5.93 10.66 10.17
C ASP A 69 7.44 10.56 9.92
N HIS A 70 8.00 11.59 9.30
CA HIS A 70 9.43 11.82 9.11
C HIS A 70 10.21 10.80 8.23
N GLN A 71 9.97 10.79 6.91
CA GLN A 71 11.04 10.94 5.88
C GLN A 71 10.70 10.50 4.43
N VAL A 72 9.48 10.07 4.10
CA VAL A 72 9.17 9.62 2.71
C VAL A 72 8.44 10.69 1.88
N SER A 73 8.69 11.97 2.14
CA SER A 73 8.23 13.08 1.29
C SER A 73 9.02 13.22 -0.03
N LYS A 74 9.82 12.23 -0.42
CA LYS A 74 10.69 12.32 -1.60
C LYS A 74 10.84 11.09 -2.48
N LEU A 75 10.09 10.01 -2.23
CA LEU A 75 10.09 8.85 -3.12
C LEU A 75 8.75 8.77 -3.82
N THR A 76 8.80 9.01 -5.13
CA THR A 76 7.71 9.04 -6.13
C THR A 76 7.02 10.40 -6.28
N ASN A 77 7.54 11.19 -7.23
CA ASN A 77 6.91 12.41 -7.75
C ASN A 77 5.50 12.18 -8.34
N ASP A 78 5.03 10.93 -8.47
CA ASP A 78 3.67 10.58 -8.89
C ASP A 78 2.63 10.57 -7.75
N ALA A 79 3.05 10.53 -6.48
CA ALA A 79 2.14 10.64 -5.35
C ALA A 79 1.64 12.09 -5.12
N SER A 80 2.31 13.07 -5.73
CA SER A 80 2.12 14.52 -5.52
C SER A 80 0.78 15.07 -6.00
N SER A 81 -0.03 14.28 -6.71
CA SER A 81 -1.35 14.72 -7.20
C SER A 81 -2.50 14.39 -6.25
N TYR A 82 -2.29 13.53 -5.25
CA TYR A 82 -3.31 13.15 -4.28
C TYR A 82 -2.94 13.76 -2.93
N GLY A 83 -3.92 14.34 -2.22
CA GLY A 83 -3.68 14.91 -0.89
C GLY A 83 -3.21 13.85 0.11
N ASP A 84 -2.63 14.29 1.23
CA ASP A 84 -2.24 13.39 2.32
C ASP A 84 -3.46 12.70 2.95
N TRP A 85 -3.22 11.53 3.56
CA TRP A 85 -4.25 10.82 4.31
C TRP A 85 -4.60 11.58 5.59
N LYS A 86 -5.90 11.78 5.82
CA LYS A 86 -6.45 12.43 7.02
C LYS A 86 -7.24 11.40 7.83
N LEU A 87 -7.08 11.42 9.15
CA LEU A 87 -7.89 10.60 10.04
C LEU A 87 -9.33 11.13 10.06
N LYS A 88 -10.29 10.30 9.67
CA LYS A 88 -11.72 10.65 9.64
C LYS A 88 -12.46 10.17 10.89
N HIS A 89 -12.21 8.93 11.31
CA HIS A 89 -12.73 8.37 12.56
C HIS A 89 -11.70 7.45 13.19
N ASP A 90 -11.67 7.43 14.53
CA ASP A 90 -10.77 6.58 15.31
C ASP A 90 -11.56 5.85 16.42
N HIS A 91 -12.21 4.77 16.01
CA HIS A 91 -12.97 3.88 16.88
C HIS A 91 -12.04 2.93 17.63
N GLU A 92 -12.55 2.20 18.63
CA GLU A 92 -11.73 1.30 19.42
C GLU A 92 -11.17 0.12 18.62
N ASP A 93 -11.97 -0.39 17.68
CA ASP A 93 -11.72 -1.58 16.87
C ASP A 93 -11.29 -1.27 15.43
N CYS A 94 -11.42 -0.02 14.99
CA CYS A 94 -10.99 0.40 13.67
C CYS A 94 -10.70 1.91 13.58
N ARG A 95 -9.84 2.28 12.62
CA ARG A 95 -9.64 3.66 12.18
C ARG A 95 -10.02 3.81 10.72
N VAL A 96 -10.68 4.92 10.41
CA VAL A 96 -11.08 5.31 9.07
C VAL A 96 -10.23 6.49 8.65
N MET A 97 -9.50 6.35 7.56
CA MET A 97 -8.73 7.42 6.94
C MET A 97 -9.34 7.82 5.61
N TYR A 98 -9.07 9.04 5.21
CA TYR A 98 -9.65 9.69 4.06
C TYR A 98 -8.57 10.39 3.25
N ARG A 99 -8.66 10.28 1.93
CA ARG A 99 -7.81 10.98 0.98
C ARG A 99 -8.66 11.68 -0.06
N GLU A 100 -8.40 12.97 -0.24
CA GLU A 100 -9.04 13.76 -1.30
C GLU A 100 -8.66 13.20 -2.68
N GLY A 101 -9.63 13.27 -3.58
CA GLY A 101 -9.38 13.02 -5.00
C GLY A 101 -8.63 14.18 -5.64
N LEU A 102 -8.48 14.10 -6.96
CA LEU A 102 -8.00 15.23 -7.75
C LEU A 102 -8.91 16.44 -7.58
N GLU A 103 -8.35 17.65 -7.69
CA GLU A 103 -9.13 18.88 -7.63
C GLU A 103 -10.28 18.86 -8.66
N GLY A 104 -11.48 19.23 -8.22
CA GLY A 104 -12.71 19.17 -9.02
C GLY A 104 -13.34 17.78 -9.17
N SER A 105 -12.70 16.71 -8.69
CA SER A 105 -13.27 15.37 -8.69
C SER A 105 -14.21 15.14 -7.50
N PRO A 106 -15.41 14.57 -7.71
CA PRO A 106 -16.29 14.16 -6.60
C PRO A 106 -15.83 12.85 -5.95
N PHE A 107 -14.83 12.16 -6.52
CA PHE A 107 -14.40 10.85 -6.03
C PHE A 107 -13.28 11.01 -5.03
N HIS A 108 -13.44 10.40 -3.86
CA HIS A 108 -12.45 10.39 -2.79
C HIS A 108 -12.14 8.96 -2.38
N THR A 109 -11.02 8.75 -1.70
CA THR A 109 -10.62 7.41 -1.23
C THR A 109 -10.80 7.31 0.27
N LEU A 110 -11.42 6.22 0.73
CA LEU A 110 -11.48 5.85 2.14
C LEU A 110 -10.65 4.59 2.35
N LEU A 111 -10.03 4.50 3.52
CA LEU A 111 -9.37 3.30 3.98
C LEU A 111 -9.77 3.00 5.41
N VAL A 112 -10.03 1.73 5.69
CA VAL A 112 -10.38 1.25 7.02
C VAL A 112 -9.35 0.22 7.45
N GLU A 113 -8.86 0.36 8.68
CA GLU A 113 -7.95 -0.59 9.32
C GLU A 113 -8.52 -0.94 10.67
N GLY A 114 -8.59 -2.21 10.99
CA GLY A 114 -9.21 -2.65 12.22
C GLY A 114 -9.22 -4.16 12.33
N TYR A 115 -9.85 -4.63 13.40
CA TYR A 115 -10.12 -6.03 13.63
C TYR A 115 -11.43 -6.46 13.00
N MET A 116 -11.46 -7.69 12.48
CA MET A 116 -12.68 -8.42 12.14
C MET A 116 -12.96 -9.48 13.20
#